data_AF-A0AAD4XQU8-F1
#
_entry.id   AF-A0AAD4XQU8-F1
#
_cell.length_a   1.000
_cell.length_b   1.000
_cell.length_c   1.000
_cell.angle_alpha   90.00
_cell.angle_beta   90.00
_cell.angle_gamma   90.00
#
_symmetry.space_group_name_H-M   'P 1'
#
loop_
_entity.id
_entity.type
_entity.pdbx_description
1 polymer ?
#
loop_
_entity_poly.entity_id
_entity_poly.type
_entity_poly.pdbx_seq_one_letter_code
_entity_poly.pdbx_strand_id
1 'polypeptide(L)'
;MRLMHVNDNFIEKNFENVGGEPEGDHPYNPWVVYLTCRPVLDMILEGDDSIRRVHEITSSKEEESLFWDNDGPTSYSSDSVMCASEDIKMWFREDCKEWLKEITKSTHLIHVYPDGKSDLQRYYSMDKMSIVVIKPKAFREFCVGEILEAVEVNCFLVRGLKLVKKADCPKSVVWSDSCSSSETDGDECALAMVAEIVAPKLELLHDDPDAKYIDFSSKIYRVGSNYIYKSNQDTLWNDMAEFFPYGLILWVDPSGEHVCAQMFEASLIGIVSQD
;
A
#
# COMPACT_ATOMS: atom_id res chain seq x y z
N MET A 1 -4.48 -0.49 -5.90
CA MET A 1 -4.03 -0.17 -4.53
C MET A 1 -2.57 0.26 -4.56
N ARG A 2 -2.24 1.34 -3.83
CA ARG A 2 -0.91 1.95 -3.75
C ARG A 2 -0.71 2.61 -2.39
N LEU A 3 0.47 2.41 -1.78
CA LEU A 3 0.94 3.23 -0.67
C LEU A 3 1.86 4.33 -1.17
N MET A 4 1.63 5.57 -0.74
CA MET A 4 2.47 6.70 -1.12
C MET A 4 2.58 7.75 -0.02
N HIS A 5 3.75 8.38 0.04
CA HIS A 5 3.89 9.67 0.70
C HIS A 5 3.57 10.79 -0.31
N VAL A 6 2.94 11.84 0.18
CA VAL A 6 2.45 12.99 -0.60
C VAL A 6 3.08 14.27 -0.07
N ASN A 7 3.15 15.29 -0.92
CA ASN A 7 3.59 16.63 -0.54
C ASN A 7 2.38 17.59 -0.49
N ASP A 8 2.60 18.77 0.05
CA ASP A 8 1.56 19.80 0.24
C ASP A 8 0.84 20.11 -1.08
N ASN A 9 1.61 20.39 -2.14
CA ASN A 9 1.07 20.67 -3.48
C ASN A 9 0.14 19.55 -4.00
N PHE A 10 0.47 18.29 -3.71
CA PHE A 10 -0.34 17.16 -4.12
C PHE A 10 -1.66 17.14 -3.34
N ILE A 11 -1.62 17.31 -2.01
CA ILE A 11 -2.85 17.27 -1.20
C ILE A 11 -3.73 18.50 -1.47
N GLU A 12 -3.16 19.70 -1.59
CA GLU A 12 -3.91 20.91 -1.94
C GLU A 12 -4.65 20.76 -3.26
N LYS A 13 -3.97 20.27 -4.30
CA LYS A 13 -4.59 20.00 -5.59
C LYS A 13 -5.68 18.92 -5.51
N ASN A 14 -5.52 17.92 -4.64
CA ASN A 14 -6.56 16.92 -4.42
C ASN A 14 -7.81 17.57 -3.82
N PHE A 15 -7.66 18.43 -2.81
CA PHE A 15 -8.75 19.19 -2.21
C PHE A 15 -9.46 20.12 -3.22
N GLU A 16 -8.70 20.79 -4.09
CA GLU A 16 -9.26 21.60 -5.18
C GLU A 16 -10.14 20.77 -6.14
N ASN A 17 -9.69 19.57 -6.51
CA ASN A 17 -10.42 18.69 -7.44
C ASN A 17 -11.73 18.18 -6.85
N VAL A 18 -11.75 17.87 -5.55
CA VAL A 18 -12.91 17.28 -4.87
C VAL A 18 -13.82 18.35 -4.23
N GLY A 19 -13.49 19.64 -4.40
CA GLY A 19 -14.25 20.76 -3.84
C GLY A 19 -14.23 20.81 -2.31
N GLY A 20 -13.18 20.27 -1.68
CA GLY A 20 -13.01 20.26 -0.24
C GLY A 20 -12.15 21.42 0.28
N GLU A 21 -12.28 21.73 1.57
CA GLU A 21 -11.45 22.76 2.22
C GLU A 21 -10.23 22.12 2.91
N PRO A 22 -8.99 22.51 2.54
CA PRO A 22 -7.75 21.88 3.02
C PRO A 22 -7.44 22.15 4.51
N GLU A 23 -8.06 23.15 5.11
CA GLU A 23 -7.81 23.54 6.51
C GLU A 23 -8.65 22.74 7.52
N GLY A 24 -9.76 22.12 7.09
CA GLY A 24 -10.71 21.43 7.97
C GLY A 24 -11.40 22.36 8.99
N ASP A 25 -12.27 21.81 9.84
CA ASP A 25 -12.96 22.59 10.88
C ASP A 25 -12.07 22.93 12.10
N HIS A 26 -10.88 22.32 12.21
CA HIS A 26 -10.00 22.46 13.36
C HIS A 26 -8.72 23.26 13.04
N PRO A 27 -8.52 24.45 13.66
CA PRO A 27 -7.42 25.36 13.34
C PRO A 27 -6.02 24.89 13.77
N TYR A 28 -5.91 23.72 14.44
CA TYR A 28 -4.67 23.21 15.00
C TYR A 28 -4.08 22.02 14.25
N ASN A 29 -4.81 21.43 13.28
CA ASN A 29 -4.32 20.31 12.49
C ASN A 29 -4.90 20.36 11.06
N PRO A 30 -4.32 21.18 10.15
CA PRO A 30 -4.77 21.27 8.77
C PRO A 30 -4.68 19.89 8.09
N TRP A 31 -5.67 19.52 7.29
CA TRP A 31 -5.68 18.24 6.57
C TRP A 31 -4.43 18.05 5.70
N VAL A 32 -3.92 19.15 5.14
CA VAL A 32 -2.66 19.16 4.39
C VAL A 32 -1.51 18.65 5.24
N VAL A 33 -1.31 19.21 6.43
CA VAL A 33 -0.22 18.82 7.34
C VAL A 33 -0.40 17.36 7.77
N TYR A 34 -1.63 16.97 8.11
CA TYR A 34 -1.94 15.62 8.54
C TYR A 34 -1.60 14.57 7.47
N LEU A 35 -2.06 14.78 6.23
CA LEU A 35 -1.87 13.84 5.12
C LEU A 35 -0.43 13.85 4.59
N THR A 36 0.34 14.93 4.75
CA THR A 36 1.73 15.00 4.28
C THR A 36 2.74 14.49 5.31
N CYS A 37 2.36 14.40 6.58
CA CYS A 37 3.19 13.81 7.64
C CYS A 37 3.17 12.28 7.69
N ARG A 38 2.26 11.62 6.98
CA ARG A 38 2.04 10.16 7.07
C ARG A 38 1.89 9.53 5.68
N PRO A 39 2.22 8.23 5.53
CA PRO A 39 1.96 7.53 4.28
C PRO A 39 0.44 7.31 4.13
N VAL A 40 -0.06 7.50 2.90
CA VAL A 40 -1.46 7.38 2.54
C VAL A 40 -1.66 6.13 1.69
N LEU A 41 -2.67 5.33 2.02
CA LEU A 41 -3.11 4.20 1.20
C LEU A 41 -4.20 4.67 0.25
N ASP A 42 -4.06 4.36 -1.03
CA ASP A 42 -5.11 4.64 -2.01
C ASP A 42 -5.50 3.37 -2.77
N MET A 43 -6.79 3.23 -3.06
CA MET A 43 -7.41 2.03 -3.60
C MET A 43 -8.35 2.39 -4.75
N ILE A 44 -8.35 1.57 -5.81
CA ILE A 44 -9.46 1.57 -6.77
C ILE A 44 -10.34 0.38 -6.42
N LEU A 45 -11.63 0.62 -6.20
CA LEU A 45 -12.63 -0.42 -6.03
C LEU A 45 -13.54 -0.44 -7.26
N GLU A 46 -13.65 -1.62 -7.87
CA GLU A 46 -14.46 -1.86 -9.05
C GLU A 46 -15.59 -2.82 -8.70
N GLY A 47 -16.78 -2.56 -9.23
CA GLY A 47 -17.94 -3.43 -9.07
C GLY A 47 -19.27 -2.70 -9.22
N ASP A 48 -20.33 -3.48 -9.35
CA ASP A 48 -21.69 -2.97 -9.47
C ASP A 48 -22.05 -2.10 -8.27
N ASP A 49 -22.44 -0.85 -8.57
CA ASP A 49 -22.90 0.11 -7.55
C ASP A 49 -21.86 0.35 -6.43
N SER A 50 -20.57 0.21 -6.79
CA SER A 50 -19.43 0.36 -5.89
C SER A 50 -19.38 1.72 -5.22
N ILE A 51 -19.81 2.80 -5.89
CA ILE A 51 -19.83 4.16 -5.32
C ILE A 51 -20.72 4.20 -4.09
N ARG A 52 -21.98 3.76 -4.26
CA ARG A 52 -22.95 3.76 -3.18
C ARG A 52 -22.52 2.83 -2.05
N ARG A 53 -22.09 1.61 -2.37
CA ARG A 53 -21.70 0.60 -1.36
C ARG A 53 -20.50 1.03 -0.53
N VAL A 54 -19.48 1.58 -1.16
CA VAL A 54 -18.30 2.08 -0.43
C VAL A 54 -18.69 3.27 0.43
N HIS A 55 -19.43 4.22 -0.11
CA HIS A 55 -19.91 5.38 0.65
C HIS A 55 -20.74 4.97 1.87
N GLU A 56 -21.58 3.93 1.75
CA GLU A 56 -22.35 3.37 2.87
C GLU A 56 -21.43 2.79 3.96
N ILE A 57 -20.36 2.09 3.58
CA ILE A 57 -19.38 1.51 4.52
C ILE A 57 -18.60 2.63 5.21
N THR A 58 -18.03 3.57 4.45
CA THR A 58 -17.15 4.64 4.96
C THR A 58 -17.90 5.73 5.73
N SER A 59 -19.19 5.93 5.46
CA SER A 59 -20.03 6.94 6.14
C SER A 59 -20.78 6.38 7.36
N SER A 60 -20.76 5.07 7.57
CA SER A 60 -21.41 4.46 8.73
C SER A 60 -20.63 4.81 10.01
N LYS A 61 -21.27 5.56 10.90
CA LYS A 61 -20.71 5.92 12.23
C LYS A 61 -20.74 4.78 13.24
N GLU A 62 -21.26 3.61 12.85
CA GLU A 62 -21.59 2.51 13.76
C GLU A 62 -20.45 1.52 13.98
N GLU A 63 -19.42 1.50 13.13
CA GLU A 63 -18.19 0.79 13.46
C GLU A 63 -17.30 1.72 14.29
N GLU A 64 -17.13 1.35 15.57
CA GLU A 64 -16.07 1.85 16.44
C GLU A 64 -14.80 2.03 15.59
N SER A 65 -14.39 3.28 15.39
CA SER A 65 -13.29 3.63 14.51
C SER A 65 -12.02 2.89 14.95
N LEU A 66 -11.69 1.78 14.28
CA LEU A 66 -10.51 0.98 14.57
C LEU A 66 -9.19 1.78 14.50
N PHE A 67 -9.22 2.99 13.94
CA PHE A 67 -8.06 3.86 13.74
C PHE A 67 -8.19 5.28 14.32
N TRP A 68 -9.32 5.68 14.93
CA TRP A 68 -9.48 7.03 15.51
C TRP A 68 -9.91 6.98 16.96
N ASP A 69 -9.24 7.81 17.75
CA ASP A 69 -9.71 8.25 19.05
C ASP A 69 -10.54 9.54 18.79
N ASN A 70 -11.85 9.36 18.59
CA ASN A 70 -12.91 10.37 18.52
C ASN A 70 -12.93 11.38 17.34
N ASP A 71 -14.04 11.34 16.59
CA ASP A 71 -14.67 12.44 15.80
C ASP A 71 -14.35 12.67 14.30
N GLY A 72 -13.76 11.73 13.56
CA GLY A 72 -13.57 11.88 12.09
C GLY A 72 -13.71 10.59 11.26
N PRO A 73 -14.08 10.69 9.95
CA PRO A 73 -14.10 9.53 9.05
C PRO A 73 -12.68 9.00 8.81
N THR A 74 -12.52 7.67 8.88
CA THR A 74 -11.24 6.95 8.74
C THR A 74 -10.70 6.88 7.32
N SER A 75 -11.53 7.25 6.35
CA SER A 75 -11.27 7.07 4.93
C SER A 75 -12.05 8.10 4.14
N TYR A 76 -11.49 8.45 2.98
CA TYR A 76 -12.17 9.23 1.97
C TYR A 76 -12.62 8.28 0.85
N SER A 77 -13.81 8.51 0.33
CA SER A 77 -14.33 7.82 -0.85
C SER A 77 -14.94 8.86 -1.77
N SER A 78 -14.67 8.77 -3.06
CA SER A 78 -15.31 9.63 -4.05
C SER A 78 -16.83 9.42 -4.01
N ASP A 79 -17.60 10.51 -4.05
CA ASP A 79 -19.07 10.49 -3.96
C ASP A 79 -19.78 10.37 -5.32
N SER A 80 -19.02 10.47 -6.41
CA SER A 80 -19.53 10.47 -7.77
C SER A 80 -18.51 9.89 -8.76
N VAL A 81 -19.00 9.43 -9.91
CA VAL A 81 -18.16 8.89 -11.00
C VAL A 81 -17.13 9.93 -11.48
N MET A 82 -17.53 11.19 -11.51
CA MET A 82 -16.67 12.28 -11.98
C MET A 82 -15.52 12.54 -10.99
N CYS A 83 -15.81 12.67 -9.70
CA CYS A 83 -14.78 12.82 -8.67
C CYS A 83 -13.85 11.60 -8.67
N ALA A 84 -14.41 10.39 -8.74
CA ALA A 84 -13.64 9.15 -8.81
C ALA A 84 -12.70 9.11 -10.01
N SER A 85 -13.13 9.59 -11.18
CA SER A 85 -12.26 9.62 -12.36
C SER A 85 -11.08 10.59 -12.19
N GLU A 86 -11.28 11.74 -11.56
CA GLU A 86 -10.21 12.70 -11.29
C GLU A 86 -9.25 12.20 -10.20
N ASP A 87 -9.79 11.60 -9.14
CA ASP A 87 -9.01 10.96 -8.08
C ASP A 87 -8.12 9.84 -8.67
N ILE A 88 -8.68 8.94 -9.49
CA ILE A 88 -7.92 7.87 -10.13
C ILE A 88 -6.79 8.44 -11.00
N LYS A 89 -7.06 9.48 -11.81
CA LYS A 89 -6.02 10.11 -12.65
C LYS A 89 -4.90 10.73 -11.81
N MET A 90 -5.23 11.28 -10.65
CA MET A 90 -4.27 11.96 -9.80
C MET A 90 -3.42 11.00 -8.98
N TRP A 91 -4.05 10.02 -8.33
CA TRP A 91 -3.40 9.09 -7.39
C TRP A 91 -2.78 7.87 -8.08
N PHE A 92 -3.39 7.37 -9.15
CA PHE A 92 -2.89 6.24 -9.95
C PHE A 92 -2.21 6.67 -11.26
N ARG A 93 -1.74 7.92 -11.36
CA ARG A 93 -0.85 8.32 -12.45
C ARG A 93 0.36 7.39 -12.51
N GLU A 94 0.78 7.05 -13.73
CA GLU A 94 1.97 6.24 -13.94
C GLU A 94 3.18 6.91 -13.28
N ASP A 95 3.95 6.10 -12.56
CA ASP A 95 5.22 6.55 -12.02
C ASP A 95 6.16 6.93 -13.16
N CYS A 96 6.47 8.21 -13.24
CA CYS A 96 7.34 8.76 -14.26
C CYS A 96 8.50 9.52 -13.64
N LYS A 97 9.54 9.77 -14.45
CA LYS A 97 10.72 10.51 -14.00
C LYS A 97 10.36 11.93 -13.57
N GLU A 98 9.32 12.51 -14.17
CA GLU A 98 8.82 13.85 -13.90
C GLU A 98 8.17 13.92 -12.51
N TRP A 99 7.36 12.93 -12.14
CA TRP A 99 6.80 12.79 -10.80
C TRP A 99 7.90 12.65 -9.74
N LEU A 100 8.90 11.81 -10.00
CA LEU A 100 10.06 11.69 -9.12
C LEU A 100 10.82 13.00 -8.95
N LYS A 101 11.00 13.79 -10.03
CA LYS A 101 11.59 15.14 -9.95
C LYS A 101 10.73 16.12 -9.15
N GLU A 102 9.41 15.95 -9.16
CA GLU A 102 8.48 16.77 -8.37
C GLU A 102 8.61 16.46 -6.88
N ILE A 103 8.63 15.17 -6.52
CA ILE A 103 8.76 14.72 -5.13
C ILE A 103 10.15 14.98 -4.55
N THR A 104 11.22 14.78 -5.32
CA THR A 104 12.60 14.98 -4.85
C THR A 104 12.95 16.45 -4.59
N LYS A 105 12.08 17.40 -4.99
CA LYS A 105 12.19 18.80 -4.56
C LYS A 105 11.73 19.01 -3.11
N SER A 106 10.98 18.07 -2.54
CA SER A 106 10.59 18.11 -1.14
C SER A 106 11.81 17.85 -0.26
N THR A 107 12.01 18.69 0.76
CA THR A 107 13.05 18.48 1.78
C THR A 107 12.68 17.40 2.79
N HIS A 108 11.42 16.93 2.76
CA HIS A 108 10.86 15.99 3.73
C HIS A 108 10.64 14.59 3.13
N LEU A 109 10.86 14.44 1.81
CA LEU A 109 10.71 13.17 1.12
C LEU A 109 12.06 12.71 0.57
N ILE A 110 12.37 11.45 0.82
CA ILE A 110 13.57 10.79 0.38
C ILE A 110 13.21 9.73 -0.65
N HIS A 111 13.97 9.72 -1.74
CA HIS A 111 13.83 8.75 -2.81
C HIS A 111 14.90 7.65 -2.69
N VAL A 112 14.45 6.40 -2.62
CA VAL A 112 15.31 5.21 -2.55
C VAL A 112 15.29 4.52 -3.91
N TYR A 113 16.41 4.54 -4.61
CA TYR A 113 16.54 3.83 -5.88
C TYR A 113 16.65 2.31 -5.70
N PRO A 114 16.10 1.52 -6.64
CA PRO A 114 16.13 0.07 -6.56
C PRO A 114 17.53 -0.53 -6.81
N ASP A 115 18.51 0.26 -7.25
CA ASP A 115 19.90 -0.19 -7.46
C ASP A 115 20.79 0.01 -6.21
N GLY A 116 20.20 0.41 -5.08
CA GLY A 116 20.88 0.58 -3.80
C GLY A 116 21.86 1.75 -3.74
N LYS A 117 21.92 2.60 -4.77
CA LYS A 117 22.88 3.72 -4.86
C LYS A 117 22.52 4.97 -4.06
N SER A 118 21.60 4.87 -3.11
CA SER A 118 21.23 6.02 -2.29
C SER A 118 22.28 6.30 -1.21
N ASP A 119 22.67 7.57 -1.02
CA ASP A 119 23.53 8.10 0.07
C ASP A 119 22.93 7.94 1.50
N LEU A 120 21.97 7.03 1.68
CA LEU A 120 21.02 6.98 2.80
C LEU A 120 21.29 5.87 3.80
N GLN A 121 22.48 5.25 3.79
CA GLN A 121 22.86 4.22 4.77
C GLN A 121 22.65 4.64 6.24
N ARG A 122 22.55 5.95 6.53
CA ARG A 122 22.26 6.49 7.86
C ARG A 122 20.80 6.42 8.30
N TYR A 123 19.84 6.39 7.38
CA TYR A 123 18.40 6.43 7.68
C TYR A 123 17.65 5.17 7.23
N TYR A 124 18.36 4.25 6.58
CA TYR A 124 17.77 3.19 5.79
C TYR A 124 18.61 1.90 5.86
N SER A 125 18.17 0.95 6.69
CA SER A 125 18.82 -0.36 6.90
C SER A 125 18.13 -1.41 6.02
N MET A 126 18.49 -1.46 4.74
CA MET A 126 17.93 -2.46 3.80
C MET A 126 18.22 -3.90 4.18
N ASP A 127 19.28 -4.13 4.94
CA ASP A 127 19.66 -5.41 5.51
C ASP A 127 18.60 -6.01 6.45
N LYS A 128 17.62 -5.22 6.91
CA LYS A 128 16.49 -5.70 7.71
C LYS A 128 15.17 -5.79 6.94
N MET A 129 15.14 -5.24 5.72
CA MET A 129 13.94 -5.22 4.89
C MET A 129 13.77 -6.53 4.13
N SER A 130 12.54 -6.81 3.74
CA SER A 130 12.18 -7.88 2.83
C SER A 130 11.10 -7.40 1.88
N ILE A 131 11.16 -7.83 0.62
CA ILE A 131 9.99 -7.83 -0.23
C ILE A 131 9.12 -9.00 0.21
N VAL A 132 7.87 -8.72 0.54
CA VAL A 132 6.84 -9.74 0.78
C VAL A 132 5.80 -9.59 -0.32
N VAL A 133 5.34 -10.70 -0.88
CA VAL A 133 4.32 -10.69 -1.93
C VAL A 133 3.21 -11.64 -1.57
N ILE A 134 2.00 -11.12 -1.40
CA ILE A 134 0.79 -11.94 -1.31
C ILE A 134 0.38 -12.35 -2.72
N LYS A 135 0.41 -13.65 -2.99
CA LYS A 135 0.24 -14.27 -4.30
C LYS A 135 -1.23 -14.33 -4.76
N PRO A 136 -1.50 -14.57 -6.06
CA PRO A 136 -2.85 -14.66 -6.62
C PRO A 136 -3.80 -15.63 -5.92
N LYS A 137 -3.28 -16.72 -5.33
CA LYS A 137 -4.12 -17.68 -4.61
C LYS A 137 -4.89 -17.03 -3.46
N ALA A 138 -4.27 -16.08 -2.75
CA ALA A 138 -4.92 -15.38 -1.65
C ALA A 138 -6.09 -14.50 -2.11
N PHE A 139 -6.01 -13.92 -3.31
CA PHE A 139 -7.11 -13.17 -3.91
C PHE A 139 -8.27 -14.08 -4.27
N ARG A 140 -7.99 -15.23 -4.89
CA ARG A 140 -9.01 -16.23 -5.25
C ARG A 140 -9.74 -16.80 -4.04
N GLU A 141 -9.05 -16.89 -2.91
CA GLU A 141 -9.60 -17.41 -1.65
C GLU A 141 -10.02 -16.31 -0.66
N PHE A 142 -10.06 -15.05 -1.11
CA PHE A 142 -10.51 -13.90 -0.31
C PHE A 142 -9.79 -13.74 1.04
N CYS A 143 -8.52 -14.10 1.12
CA CYS A 143 -7.73 -14.09 2.36
C CYS A 143 -6.55 -13.11 2.36
N VAL A 144 -6.52 -12.18 1.40
CA VAL A 144 -5.50 -11.11 1.33
C VAL A 144 -5.48 -10.28 2.60
N GLY A 145 -6.65 -9.88 3.12
CA GLY A 145 -6.76 -9.08 4.35
C GLY A 145 -6.18 -9.79 5.57
N GLU A 146 -6.53 -11.06 5.77
CA GLU A 146 -6.01 -11.86 6.90
C GLU A 146 -4.48 -12.01 6.84
N ILE A 147 -3.93 -12.24 5.64
CA ILE A 147 -2.48 -12.38 5.45
C ILE A 147 -1.79 -11.04 5.63
N LEU A 148 -2.38 -9.95 5.13
CA LEU A 148 -1.84 -8.60 5.31
C LEU A 148 -1.79 -8.26 6.80
N GLU A 149 -2.89 -8.41 7.53
CA GLU A 149 -2.94 -8.17 8.98
C GLU A 149 -1.92 -9.04 9.73
N ALA A 150 -1.76 -10.31 9.34
CA ALA A 150 -0.73 -11.19 9.90
C ALA A 150 0.70 -10.68 9.63
N VAL A 151 0.97 -10.08 8.47
CA VAL A 151 2.25 -9.41 8.22
C VAL A 151 2.38 -8.17 9.09
N GLU A 152 1.34 -7.32 9.15
CA GLU A 152 1.34 -6.06 9.91
C GLU A 152 1.66 -6.29 11.40
N VAL A 153 0.98 -7.23 12.06
CA VAL A 153 1.24 -7.55 13.48
C VAL A 153 2.62 -8.15 13.75
N ASN A 154 3.32 -8.60 12.71
CA ASN A 154 4.68 -9.14 12.79
C ASN A 154 5.75 -8.19 12.23
N CYS A 155 5.34 -7.03 11.73
CA CYS A 155 6.18 -6.06 11.08
C CYS A 155 6.44 -4.89 12.01
N PHE A 156 7.68 -4.39 12.01
CA PHE A 156 7.97 -3.11 12.64
C PHE A 156 7.47 -1.96 11.76
N LEU A 157 7.48 -2.15 10.43
CA LEU A 157 7.45 -1.05 9.48
C LEU A 157 7.18 -1.50 8.04
N VAL A 158 6.15 -0.95 7.41
CA VAL A 158 5.87 -1.11 5.97
C VAL A 158 6.26 0.17 5.23
N ARG A 159 7.08 0.04 4.19
CA ARG A 159 7.68 1.17 3.43
C ARG A 159 7.15 1.32 2.03
N GLY A 160 6.54 0.28 1.49
CA GLY A 160 5.94 0.27 0.17
C GLY A 160 4.87 -0.78 0.11
N LEU A 161 3.80 -0.49 -0.63
CA LEU A 161 2.70 -1.41 -0.90
C LEU A 161 2.19 -1.10 -2.31
N LYS A 162 2.06 -2.11 -3.14
CA LYS A 162 1.61 -1.96 -4.52
C LYS A 162 0.86 -3.20 -4.96
N LEU A 163 -0.31 -2.99 -5.57
CA LEU A 163 -0.95 -4.03 -6.37
C LEU A 163 -0.16 -4.17 -7.67
N VAL A 164 0.37 -5.37 -7.92
CA VAL A 164 1.19 -5.68 -9.09
C VAL A 164 0.39 -6.59 -10.01
N LYS A 165 0.37 -6.29 -11.31
CA LYS A 165 -0.26 -7.14 -12.31
C LYS A 165 0.77 -8.06 -12.95
N LYS A 166 0.37 -9.27 -13.32
CA LYS A 166 1.22 -10.21 -14.06
C LYS A 166 1.77 -9.62 -15.35
N ALA A 167 0.99 -8.77 -16.02
CA ALA A 167 1.43 -8.04 -17.21
C ALA A 167 2.67 -7.14 -16.96
N ASP A 168 2.84 -6.61 -15.75
CA ASP A 168 3.94 -5.70 -15.39
C ASP A 168 5.25 -6.45 -15.14
N CYS A 169 5.19 -7.66 -14.59
CA CYS A 169 6.36 -8.49 -14.29
C CYS A 169 6.14 -9.99 -14.58
N PRO A 170 5.87 -10.39 -15.85
CA PRO A 170 5.36 -11.73 -16.19
C PRO A 170 6.31 -12.89 -15.87
N LYS A 171 7.60 -12.60 -15.63
CA LYS A 171 8.63 -13.59 -15.33
C LYS A 171 8.86 -13.78 -13.82
N SER A 172 8.10 -13.10 -12.98
CA SER A 172 8.26 -13.18 -11.54
C SER A 172 8.06 -14.59 -11.00
N VAL A 173 8.80 -14.92 -9.94
CA VAL A 173 8.59 -16.16 -9.19
C VAL A 173 7.20 -16.23 -8.55
N VAL A 174 6.53 -15.10 -8.35
CA VAL A 174 5.22 -15.08 -7.66
C VAL A 174 4.08 -15.64 -8.52
N TRP A 175 4.32 -15.82 -9.82
CA TRP A 175 3.36 -16.39 -10.77
C TRP A 175 3.59 -17.89 -11.02
N SER A 176 4.63 -18.52 -10.45
CA SER A 176 5.02 -19.91 -10.78
C SER A 176 3.95 -20.96 -10.48
N ASP A 177 3.04 -20.64 -9.56
CA ASP A 177 2.02 -21.58 -9.06
C ASP A 177 0.64 -21.33 -9.71
N SER A 178 0.60 -20.48 -10.73
CA SER A 178 -0.62 -20.11 -11.47
C SER A 178 -0.94 -21.18 -12.51
N CYS A 179 -1.81 -22.13 -12.17
CA CYS A 179 -2.24 -23.20 -13.08
C CYS A 179 -3.27 -22.79 -14.15
N SER A 180 -3.52 -21.50 -14.37
CA SER A 180 -4.56 -21.02 -15.28
C SER A 180 -4.04 -20.89 -16.71
N SER A 181 -4.25 -21.93 -17.53
CA SER A 181 -4.17 -21.86 -18.99
C SER A 181 -5.41 -21.20 -19.63
N SER A 182 -6.08 -20.28 -18.93
CA SER A 182 -7.29 -19.62 -19.42
C SER A 182 -6.94 -18.29 -20.09
N GLU A 183 -7.67 -17.96 -21.15
CA GLU A 183 -7.49 -16.83 -22.08
C GLU A 183 -7.56 -15.41 -21.45
N THR A 184 -7.53 -15.29 -20.11
CA THR A 184 -7.53 -14.06 -19.32
C THR A 184 -6.24 -13.91 -18.49
N ASP A 185 -5.11 -14.32 -19.05
CA ASP A 185 -3.78 -14.37 -18.42
C ASP A 185 -3.22 -12.98 -18.00
N GLY A 186 -3.93 -11.89 -18.34
CA GLY A 186 -3.55 -10.50 -18.06
C GLY A 186 -4.04 -9.92 -16.73
N ASP A 187 -5.03 -10.55 -16.08
CA ASP A 187 -5.72 -9.96 -14.90
C ASP A 187 -5.27 -10.53 -13.56
N GLU A 188 -4.32 -11.47 -13.54
CA GLU A 188 -3.76 -11.96 -12.28
C GLU A 188 -3.01 -10.83 -11.55
N CYS A 189 -3.34 -10.65 -10.27
CA CYS A 189 -2.72 -9.66 -9.43
C CYS A 189 -2.11 -10.28 -8.16
N ALA A 190 -1.11 -9.57 -7.65
CA ALA A 190 -0.44 -9.86 -6.39
C ALA A 190 -0.30 -8.56 -5.59
N LEU A 191 -0.13 -8.65 -4.28
CA LEU A 191 0.16 -7.50 -3.42
C LEU A 191 1.62 -7.54 -2.97
N ALA A 192 2.46 -6.68 -3.53
CA ALA A 192 3.85 -6.56 -3.15
C ALA A 192 4.02 -5.50 -2.06
N MET A 193 4.84 -5.78 -1.06
CA MET A 193 5.15 -4.87 0.03
C MET A 193 6.63 -4.90 0.39
N VAL A 194 7.15 -3.77 0.84
CA VAL A 194 8.50 -3.66 1.43
C VAL A 194 8.33 -3.53 2.93
N ALA A 195 8.77 -4.52 3.67
CA ALA A 195 8.45 -4.67 5.09
C ALA A 195 9.67 -5.09 5.91
N GLU A 196 9.80 -4.55 7.12
CA GLU A 196 10.76 -5.00 8.14
C GLU A 196 10.05 -6.00 9.07
N ILE A 197 10.15 -7.30 8.78
CA ILE A 197 9.55 -8.34 9.63
C ILE A 197 10.47 -8.59 10.83
N VAL A 198 9.99 -8.26 12.03
CA VAL A 198 10.77 -8.34 13.27
C VAL A 198 10.30 -9.45 14.21
N ALA A 199 9.05 -9.91 14.07
CA ALA A 199 8.50 -10.93 14.95
C ALA A 199 8.56 -12.31 14.29
N PRO A 200 9.00 -13.36 15.02
CA PRO A 200 9.14 -14.71 14.48
C PRO A 200 7.81 -15.48 14.39
N LYS A 201 6.66 -14.85 14.64
CA LYS A 201 5.38 -15.58 14.71
C LYS A 201 4.75 -15.79 13.34
N LEU A 202 5.14 -15.01 12.34
CA LEU A 202 4.81 -15.27 10.94
C LEU A 202 5.77 -16.33 10.39
N GLU A 203 5.24 -17.55 10.27
CA GLU A 203 5.95 -18.72 9.76
C GLU A 203 5.54 -18.98 8.31
N LEU A 204 6.52 -19.02 7.41
CA LEU A 204 6.33 -19.34 6.00
C LEU A 204 6.55 -20.83 5.79
N LEU A 205 5.51 -21.55 5.37
CA LEU A 205 5.54 -22.99 5.21
C LEU A 205 5.88 -23.35 3.75
N HIS A 206 7.10 -23.83 3.54
CA HIS A 206 7.54 -24.36 2.24
C HIS A 206 7.16 -25.83 2.03
N ASP A 207 7.15 -26.61 3.11
CA ASP A 207 6.83 -28.05 3.07
C ASP A 207 5.31 -28.32 3.00
N ASP A 208 4.50 -27.30 3.30
CA ASP A 208 3.04 -27.32 3.17
C ASP A 208 2.59 -26.04 2.43
N PRO A 209 2.72 -26.01 1.09
CA PRO A 209 2.56 -24.79 0.30
C PRO A 209 1.11 -24.28 0.30
N ASP A 210 0.14 -25.15 0.59
CA ASP A 210 -1.30 -24.84 0.60
C ASP A 210 -1.87 -24.59 2.00
N ALA A 211 -1.06 -24.65 3.05
CA ALA A 211 -1.48 -24.32 4.41
C ALA A 211 -1.86 -22.85 4.58
N LYS A 212 -2.94 -22.62 5.32
CA LYS A 212 -3.30 -21.30 5.85
C LYS A 212 -3.87 -21.46 7.27
N TYR A 213 -3.07 -21.13 8.28
CA TYR A 213 -3.47 -21.18 9.68
C TYR A 213 -3.16 -19.83 10.34
N ILE A 214 -4.16 -18.95 10.35
CA ILE A 214 -4.08 -17.61 10.95
C ILE A 214 -5.08 -17.56 12.11
N ASP A 215 -4.57 -17.37 13.32
CA ASP A 215 -5.37 -17.18 14.53
C ASP A 215 -4.77 -16.02 15.34
N PHE A 216 -5.45 -14.87 15.29
CA PHE A 216 -5.05 -13.66 15.99
C PHE A 216 -5.14 -13.79 17.52
N SER A 217 -6.06 -14.62 18.02
CA SER A 217 -6.24 -14.83 19.46
C SER A 217 -5.05 -15.57 20.07
N SER A 218 -4.62 -16.65 19.41
CA SER A 218 -3.45 -17.46 19.80
C SER A 218 -2.13 -16.90 19.27
N LYS A 219 -2.17 -15.85 18.44
CA LYS A 219 -1.02 -15.24 17.76
C LYS A 219 -0.22 -16.26 16.93
N ILE A 220 -0.93 -17.11 16.21
CA ILE A 220 -0.36 -18.13 15.31
C ILE A 220 -0.59 -17.66 13.87
N TYR A 221 0.48 -17.53 13.09
CA TYR A 221 0.41 -17.03 11.71
C TYR A 221 1.26 -17.94 10.82
N ARG A 222 0.67 -19.01 10.29
CA ARG A 222 1.35 -19.94 9.38
C ARG A 222 0.75 -19.87 8.00
N VAL A 223 1.57 -19.53 7.01
CA VAL A 223 1.11 -19.29 5.65
C VAL A 223 2.00 -20.04 4.66
N GLY A 224 1.37 -20.88 3.84
CA GLY A 224 2.04 -21.68 2.82
C GLY A 224 2.56 -20.85 1.66
N SER A 225 3.60 -21.34 1.00
CA SER A 225 4.29 -20.62 -0.08
C SER A 225 3.43 -20.35 -1.32
N ASN A 226 2.26 -20.98 -1.48
CA ASN A 226 1.33 -20.64 -2.57
C ASN A 226 0.52 -19.35 -2.29
N TYR A 227 0.47 -18.88 -1.04
CA TYR A 227 -0.21 -17.63 -0.68
C TYR A 227 0.74 -16.45 -0.50
N ILE A 228 1.98 -16.71 -0.09
CA ILE A 228 2.92 -15.65 0.25
C ILE A 228 4.34 -16.02 -0.21
N TYR A 229 5.05 -15.02 -0.71
CA TYR A 229 6.46 -15.06 -1.03
C TYR A 229 7.19 -14.04 -0.16
N LYS A 230 8.42 -14.34 0.24
CA LYS A 230 9.32 -13.41 0.91
C LYS A 230 10.69 -13.50 0.25
N SER A 231 11.24 -12.35 -0.13
CA SER A 231 12.58 -12.25 -0.68
C SER A 231 13.63 -12.63 0.37
N ASN A 232 14.70 -13.24 -0.10
CA ASN A 232 15.90 -13.42 0.71
C ASN A 232 16.82 -12.20 0.52
N GLN A 233 17.85 -12.05 1.36
CA GLN A 233 18.82 -10.95 1.21
C GLN A 233 19.47 -10.90 -0.17
N ASP A 234 19.73 -12.07 -0.76
CA ASP A 234 20.36 -12.18 -2.09
C ASP A 234 19.43 -11.77 -3.25
N THR A 235 18.11 -11.85 -3.06
CA THR A 235 17.11 -11.52 -4.10
C THR A 235 16.45 -10.16 -3.88
N LEU A 236 16.55 -9.59 -2.68
CA LEU A 236 15.89 -8.36 -2.25
C LEU A 236 15.94 -7.25 -3.29
N TRP A 237 17.13 -6.93 -3.82
CA TRP A 237 17.31 -5.84 -4.78
C TRP A 237 16.73 -6.14 -6.16
N ASN A 238 16.80 -7.40 -6.59
CA ASN A 238 16.18 -7.82 -7.85
C ASN A 238 14.65 -7.74 -7.73
N ASP A 239 14.10 -8.27 -6.64
CA ASP A 239 12.67 -8.22 -6.34
C ASP A 239 12.21 -6.77 -6.19
N MET A 240 13.00 -5.91 -5.54
CA MET A 240 12.70 -4.47 -5.42
C MET A 240 12.69 -3.78 -6.79
N ALA A 241 13.67 -4.03 -7.65
CA ALA A 241 13.69 -3.48 -9.01
C ALA A 241 12.52 -3.99 -9.87
N GLU A 242 12.07 -5.22 -9.62
CA GLU A 242 10.97 -5.84 -10.34
C GLU A 242 9.61 -5.27 -9.94
N PHE A 243 9.31 -5.20 -8.64
CA PHE A 243 8.00 -4.74 -8.14
C PHE A 243 7.91 -3.22 -7.99
N PHE A 244 9.04 -2.56 -7.69
CA PHE A 244 9.18 -1.13 -7.46
C PHE A 244 10.27 -0.54 -8.38
N PRO A 245 10.08 -0.56 -9.71
CA PRO A 245 11.12 -0.16 -10.70
C PRO A 245 11.55 1.30 -10.59
N TYR A 246 10.71 2.14 -9.98
CA TYR A 246 11.00 3.54 -9.71
C TYR A 246 11.45 3.78 -8.28
N GLY A 247 11.66 2.74 -7.48
CA GLY A 247 12.08 2.84 -6.09
C GLY A 247 10.95 3.15 -5.11
N LEU A 248 11.33 3.53 -3.88
CA LEU A 248 10.40 3.93 -2.82
C LEU A 248 10.57 5.41 -2.49
N ILE A 249 9.47 6.03 -2.08
CA ILE A 249 9.45 7.40 -1.57
C ILE A 249 9.14 7.29 -0.09
N LEU A 250 9.97 7.89 0.75
CA LEU A 250 9.90 7.79 2.21
C LEU A 250 9.82 9.18 2.81
N TRP A 251 8.97 9.38 3.82
CA TRP A 251 8.97 10.62 4.57
C TRP A 251 9.96 10.59 5.73
N VAL A 252 10.66 11.70 5.92
CA VAL A 252 11.59 11.93 7.02
C VAL A 252 11.00 12.98 7.94
N ASP A 253 10.90 12.64 9.23
CA ASP A 253 10.56 13.61 10.24
C ASP A 253 11.72 14.60 10.38
N PRO A 254 11.54 15.90 10.08
CA PRO A 254 12.60 16.88 10.27
C PRO A 254 12.97 17.07 11.76
N SER A 255 12.09 16.66 12.68
CA SER A 255 12.28 16.75 14.14
C SER A 255 12.77 15.46 14.80
N GLY A 256 12.77 14.35 14.06
CA GLY A 256 13.16 13.02 14.56
C GLY A 256 14.26 12.38 13.73
N GLU A 257 15.05 11.49 14.33
CA GLU A 257 15.95 10.58 13.57
C GLU A 257 15.18 9.41 12.91
N HIS A 258 13.84 9.49 12.88
CA HIS A 258 12.97 8.41 12.46
C HIS A 258 12.33 8.71 11.11
N VAL A 259 12.44 7.76 10.21
CA VAL A 259 11.67 7.75 8.96
C VAL A 259 10.29 7.18 9.33
N CYS A 260 9.24 7.99 9.32
CA CYS A 260 7.91 7.56 9.76
C CYS A 260 7.20 6.78 8.64
N ALA A 261 6.76 5.57 8.94
CA ALA A 261 5.75 4.85 8.17
C ALA A 261 5.02 3.85 9.09
N GLN A 262 4.42 4.34 10.18
CA GLN A 262 3.44 3.51 10.87
C GLN A 262 2.14 3.49 10.06
N MET A 263 1.51 2.32 10.07
CA MET A 263 0.67 1.76 9.02
C MET A 263 -0.69 2.47 8.91
N PHE A 264 -0.75 3.36 7.91
CA PHE A 264 -1.91 3.91 7.21
C PHE A 264 -3.00 4.57 8.07
N GLU A 265 -3.15 5.89 7.95
CA GLU A 265 -4.24 6.61 8.63
C GLU A 265 -5.28 7.22 7.69
N ALA A 266 -5.07 7.11 6.38
CA ALA A 266 -6.05 7.53 5.39
C ALA A 266 -6.06 6.54 4.23
N SER A 267 -7.22 5.94 4.02
CA SER A 267 -7.56 5.21 2.79
C SER A 267 -8.35 6.13 1.88
N LEU A 268 -7.87 6.40 0.68
CA LEU A 268 -8.67 6.99 -0.38
C LEU A 268 -9.18 5.86 -1.29
N ILE A 269 -10.40 6.03 -1.79
CA ILE A 269 -11.04 5.04 -2.63
C ILE A 269 -11.56 5.71 -3.90
N GLY A 270 -10.87 5.49 -5.02
CA GLY A 270 -11.35 5.75 -6.38
C GLY A 270 -12.27 4.62 -6.85
N ILE A 271 -13.33 4.96 -7.59
CA ILE A 271 -14.41 4.02 -7.90
C ILE A 271 -14.78 4.03 -9.38
N VAL A 272 -14.89 2.86 -10.00
CA VAL A 272 -15.31 2.73 -11.40
C VAL A 272 -16.58 1.88 -11.49
N SER A 273 -17.63 2.45 -12.09
CA SER A 273 -18.80 1.72 -12.56
C SER A 273 -18.43 0.95 -13.83
N GLN A 274 -18.75 -0.34 -13.91
CA GLN A 274 -18.78 -1.02 -15.20
C GLN A 274 -20.10 -0.66 -15.90
N ASP A 275 -20.00 -0.06 -17.09
CA ASP A 275 -21.15 0.20 -17.98
C ASP A 275 -21.57 -1.08 -18.73
#